data_AF-A0A7S2BQB5-F1
#
_entry.id   AF-A0A7S2BQB5-F1
#
_cell.length_a   1.000
_cell.length_b   1.000
_cell.length_c   1.000
_cell.angle_alpha   90.00
_cell.angle_beta   90.00
_cell.angle_gamma   90.00
#
_symmetry.space_group_name_H-M   'P 1'
#
loop_
_entity.id
_entity.type
_entity.pdbx_description
1 polymer ?
#
loop_
_entity_poly.entity_id
_entity_poly.type
_entity_poly.pdbx_seq_one_letter_code
_entity_poly.pdbx_strand_id
1 'polypeptide(L)'
;MASISVLACGHTAGLALETERRFWNCLQRLRSALVCGKVLPGAGASELACAASLEQQAAMVDAEDDGLARLLGRESFLAVSAALQSLVTRVLLNTGSSPDNSHRAVAAALGEWRVLQPSERSMVSINQSRWTNGSSISQSVNQT
;
A
#
# COMPACT_ATOMS: atom_id res chain seq x y z
N MET A 1 30.80 -11.04 12.82
CA MET A 1 29.50 -10.95 12.10
C MET A 1 28.71 -12.20 12.44
N ALA A 2 27.53 -12.05 13.05
CA ALA A 2 26.63 -13.18 13.24
C ALA A 2 25.95 -13.49 11.90
N SER A 3 26.15 -14.70 11.40
CA SER A 3 25.39 -15.21 10.26
C SER A 3 24.12 -15.88 10.79
N ILE A 4 22.96 -15.53 10.21
CA ILE A 4 21.68 -16.15 10.54
C ILE A 4 21.29 -17.02 9.34
N SER A 5 21.05 -18.30 9.62
CA SER A 5 20.50 -19.23 8.64
C SER A 5 19.04 -19.50 8.96
N VAL A 6 18.19 -19.50 7.94
CA VAL A 6 16.77 -19.83 8.06
C VAL A 6 16.47 -21.05 7.21
N LEU A 7 15.83 -22.06 7.80
CA LEU A 7 15.42 -23.28 7.11
C LEU A 7 13.94 -23.15 6.70
N ALA A 8 13.66 -23.24 5.40
CA ALA A 8 12.31 -23.31 4.87
C ALA A 8 11.90 -24.78 4.66
N CYS A 9 10.90 -25.23 5.41
CA CYS A 9 10.39 -26.60 5.35
C CYS A 9 9.02 -26.66 4.68
N GLY A 10 8.74 -27.76 3.98
CA GLY A 10 7.43 -28.06 3.40
C GLY A 10 7.26 -29.57 3.20
N HIS A 11 6.02 -30.05 3.27
CA HIS A 11 5.71 -31.47 3.02
C HIS A 11 5.85 -31.88 1.55
N THR A 12 6.02 -30.90 0.65
CA THR A 12 6.44 -31.06 -0.75
C THR A 12 7.54 -30.06 -1.06
N ALA A 13 8.36 -30.37 -2.07
CA ALA A 13 9.38 -29.44 -2.58
C ALA A 13 8.77 -28.10 -3.02
N GLY A 14 7.58 -28.12 -3.65
CA GLY A 14 6.87 -26.91 -4.05
C GLY A 14 6.46 -26.04 -2.87
N LEU A 15 6.00 -26.64 -1.76
CA LEU A 15 5.64 -25.87 -0.57
C LEU A 15 6.88 -25.31 0.16
N ALA A 16 7.99 -26.04 0.16
CA ALA A 16 9.25 -25.54 0.71
C ALA A 16 9.74 -24.31 -0.08
N LEU A 17 9.71 -24.37 -1.42
CA LEU A 17 10.06 -23.26 -2.29
C LEU A 17 9.12 -22.04 -2.10
N GLU A 18 7.81 -22.28 -1.97
CA GLU A 18 6.85 -21.21 -1.72
C GLU A 18 7.08 -20.54 -0.35
N THR A 19 7.44 -21.34 0.66
CA THR A 19 7.77 -20.84 2.00
C THR A 19 9.02 -19.97 1.96
N GLU A 20 10.07 -20.41 1.27
CA GLU A 20 11.27 -19.63 1.03
C GLU A 20 10.95 -18.30 0.33
N ARG A 21 10.16 -18.35 -0.76
CA ARG A 21 9.75 -17.14 -1.50
C ARG A 21 9.01 -16.14 -0.60
N ARG A 22 8.06 -16.62 0.22
CA ARG A 22 7.32 -15.78 1.16
C ARG A 22 8.24 -15.18 2.23
N PHE A 23 9.18 -15.97 2.75
CA PHE A 23 10.16 -15.48 3.71
C PHE A 23 10.97 -14.32 3.14
N TRP A 24 11.52 -14.47 1.93
CA TRP A 24 12.28 -13.39 1.28
C TRP A 24 11.43 -12.16 0.98
N ASN A 25 10.19 -12.35 0.52
CA ASN A 25 9.26 -11.24 0.32
C ASN A 25 8.98 -10.46 1.62
N CYS A 26 8.78 -11.17 2.73
CA CYS A 26 8.62 -10.54 4.04
C CYS A 26 9.87 -9.77 4.46
N LEU A 27 11.05 -10.36 4.30
CA LEU A 27 12.31 -9.72 4.67
C LEU A 27 12.58 -8.46 3.84
N GLN A 28 12.29 -8.48 2.53
CA GLN A 28 12.40 -7.30 1.68
C GLN A 28 11.43 -6.20 2.11
N ARG A 29 10.18 -6.53 2.42
CA ARG A 29 9.20 -5.56 2.94
C ARG A 29 9.65 -4.95 4.27
N LEU A 30 10.17 -5.77 5.18
CA LEU A 30 10.72 -5.31 6.46
C LEU A 30 11.91 -4.39 6.26
N ARG A 31 12.86 -4.77 5.39
CA ARG A 31 14.00 -3.93 5.05
C ARG A 31 13.56 -2.58 4.50
N SER A 32 12.61 -2.56 3.56
CA SER A 32 12.06 -1.32 3.01
C SER A 32 11.39 -0.45 4.08
N ALA A 33 10.64 -1.06 5.01
CA ALA A 33 10.03 -0.34 6.12
C ALA A 33 11.07 0.27 7.08
N LEU A 34 12.14 -0.48 7.40
CA LEU A 34 13.24 0.01 8.23
C LEU A 34 13.99 1.16 7.58
N VAL A 35 14.33 1.03 6.29
CA VAL A 35 15.02 2.07 5.52
C VAL A 35 14.16 3.33 5.38
N CYS A 36 12.87 3.18 5.10
CA CYS A 36 11.93 4.31 4.94
C CYS A 36 11.60 5.00 6.28
N GLY A 37 11.61 4.25 7.40
CA GLY A 37 11.26 4.77 8.73
C GLY A 37 9.77 5.09 8.91
N LYS A 38 8.95 4.82 7.89
CA LYS A 38 7.52 5.09 7.84
C LYS A 38 6.82 3.91 7.19
N VAL A 39 5.67 3.55 7.73
CA VAL A 39 4.79 2.53 7.14
C VAL A 39 3.39 3.09 7.02
N LEU A 40 2.83 2.89 5.84
CA LEU A 40 1.47 3.27 5.53
C LEU A 40 0.49 2.16 5.95
N PRO A 41 -0.74 2.50 6.40
CA PRO A 41 -1.75 1.51 6.72
C PRO A 41 -2.14 0.70 5.46
N GLY A 42 -2.22 -0.63 5.61
CA GLY A 42 -2.58 -1.53 4.52
C GLY A 42 -4.09 -1.67 4.31
N ALA A 43 -4.50 -2.77 3.69
CA ALA A 43 -5.90 -3.16 3.49
C ALA A 43 -6.76 -2.11 2.74
N GLY A 44 -6.16 -1.31 1.87
CA GLY A 44 -6.88 -0.30 1.08
C GLY A 44 -6.99 1.07 1.74
N ALA A 45 -6.59 1.23 3.01
CA ALA A 45 -6.74 2.51 3.72
C ALA A 45 -5.93 3.65 3.07
N SER A 46 -4.69 3.35 2.67
CA SER A 46 -3.81 4.33 2.02
C SER A 46 -4.30 4.69 0.61
N GLU A 47 -4.83 3.72 -0.12
CA GLU A 47 -5.43 3.89 -1.44
C GLU A 47 -6.66 4.78 -1.36
N LEU A 48 -7.53 4.60 -0.36
CA LEU A 48 -8.70 5.45 -0.15
C LEU A 48 -8.34 6.87 0.30
N ALA A 49 -7.37 7.02 1.21
CA ALA A 49 -6.88 8.33 1.61
C ALA A 49 -6.28 9.10 0.44
N CYS A 50 -5.55 8.40 -0.44
CA CYS A 50 -5.01 8.97 -1.68
C CYS A 50 -6.14 9.35 -2.65
N ALA A 51 -7.10 8.45 -2.90
CA ALA A 51 -8.26 8.70 -3.76
C ALA A 51 -9.05 9.95 -3.32
N ALA A 52 -9.34 10.08 -2.02
CA ALA A 52 -10.01 11.26 -1.47
C ALA A 52 -9.19 12.55 -1.65
N SER A 53 -7.86 12.47 -1.51
CA SER A 53 -6.98 13.63 -1.73
C SER A 53 -6.92 14.05 -3.19
N LEU A 54 -6.93 13.10 -4.12
CA LEU A 54 -6.98 13.36 -5.56
C LEU A 54 -8.30 14.03 -5.98
N GLU A 55 -9.42 13.61 -5.40
CA GLU A 55 -10.72 14.25 -5.64
C GLU A 55 -10.78 15.67 -5.08
N GLN A 56 -10.17 15.91 -3.92
CA GLN A 56 -10.02 17.27 -3.37
C GLN A 56 -9.18 18.15 -4.31
N GLN A 57 -8.07 17.64 -4.82
CA GLN A 57 -7.24 18.36 -5.79
C GLN A 57 -8.00 18.64 -7.10
N ALA A 58 -8.76 17.67 -7.60
CA ALA A 58 -9.59 17.83 -8.78
C ALA A 58 -10.63 18.96 -8.61
N ALA A 59 -11.26 19.07 -7.44
CA ALA A 59 -12.23 20.12 -7.15
C ALA A 59 -11.61 21.52 -7.04
N MET A 60 -10.33 21.62 -6.64
CA MET A 60 -9.61 22.91 -6.58
C MET A 60 -9.20 23.43 -7.97
N VAL A 61 -9.12 22.55 -8.97
CA VAL A 61 -8.80 22.94 -10.37
C VAL A 61 -9.96 23.69 -11.04
N ASP A 62 -11.19 23.54 -10.55
CA ASP A 62 -12.42 24.15 -11.10
C ASP A 62 -12.60 25.65 -10.75
N ALA A 63 -11.72 26.25 -9.93
CA ALA A 63 -11.98 27.57 -9.34
C ALA A 63 -11.56 28.78 -10.19
N GLU A 64 -10.61 28.65 -11.13
CA GLU A 64 -10.21 29.75 -12.02
C GLU A 64 -9.75 29.22 -13.39
N ASP A 65 -10.41 29.69 -14.46
CA ASP A 65 -10.00 29.64 -15.88
C ASP A 65 -10.15 28.29 -16.64
N ASP A 66 -10.99 28.31 -17.69
CA ASP A 66 -11.50 27.19 -18.52
C ASP A 66 -10.47 26.64 -19.55
N GLY A 67 -9.21 26.48 -19.15
CA GLY A 67 -8.18 25.93 -20.04
C GLY A 67 -8.31 24.41 -20.24
N LEU A 68 -8.28 23.92 -21.50
CA LEU A 68 -8.31 22.48 -21.85
C LEU A 68 -7.29 21.64 -21.07
N ALA A 69 -6.08 22.19 -20.82
CA ALA A 69 -5.04 21.51 -20.04
C ALA A 69 -5.44 21.29 -18.57
N ARG A 70 -6.21 22.21 -17.97
CA ARG A 70 -6.73 22.08 -16.60
C ARG A 70 -7.86 21.06 -16.51
N LEU A 71 -8.75 21.04 -17.49
CA LEU A 71 -9.79 20.00 -17.61
C LEU A 71 -9.17 18.60 -17.74
N LEU A 72 -8.15 18.44 -18.58
CA LEU A 72 -7.42 17.18 -18.71
C LEU A 72 -6.71 16.78 -17.41
N GLY A 73 -6.16 17.75 -16.67
CA GLY A 73 -5.57 17.52 -15.34
C GLY A 73 -6.60 17.02 -14.33
N ARG A 74 -7.77 17.66 -14.27
CA ARG A 74 -8.88 17.27 -13.41
C ARG A 74 -9.37 15.86 -13.70
N GLU A 75 -9.67 15.55 -14.96
CA GLU A 75 -10.12 14.21 -15.35
C GLU A 75 -9.06 13.14 -15.06
N SER A 76 -7.77 13.49 -15.18
CA SER A 76 -6.67 12.58 -14.80
C SER A 76 -6.69 12.27 -13.30
N PHE A 77 -6.89 13.28 -12.44
CA PHE A 77 -6.99 13.06 -10.99
C PHE A 77 -8.19 12.18 -10.62
N LEU A 78 -9.35 12.42 -11.24
CA LEU A 78 -10.56 11.62 -11.02
C LEU A 78 -10.38 10.17 -11.52
N ALA A 79 -9.75 9.98 -12.68
CA ALA A 79 -9.47 8.65 -13.22
C ALA A 79 -8.54 7.83 -12.30
N VAL A 80 -7.50 8.45 -11.76
CA VAL A 80 -6.60 7.79 -10.80
C VAL A 80 -7.31 7.49 -9.48
N SER A 81 -8.14 8.41 -8.97
CA SER A 81 -8.98 8.16 -7.80
C SER A 81 -9.88 6.93 -8.01
N ALA A 82 -10.57 6.85 -9.14
CA ALA A 82 -11.44 5.73 -9.46
C ALA A 82 -10.67 4.41 -9.57
N ALA A 83 -9.47 4.42 -10.14
CA ALA A 83 -8.61 3.24 -10.22
C ALA A 83 -8.19 2.72 -8.83
N LEU A 84 -7.85 3.62 -7.90
CA LEU A 84 -7.52 3.27 -6.52
C LEU A 84 -8.74 2.68 -5.79
N GLN A 85 -9.93 3.27 -5.96
CA GLN A 85 -11.17 2.73 -5.40
C GLN A 85 -11.51 1.35 -5.97
N SER A 86 -11.24 1.11 -7.27
CA SER A 86 -11.42 -0.20 -7.91
C SER A 86 -10.50 -1.25 -7.30
N LEU A 87 -9.25 -0.90 -7.00
CA LEU A 87 -8.32 -1.81 -6.34
C LEU A 87 -8.85 -2.26 -4.96
N VAL A 88 -9.34 -1.33 -4.15
CA VAL A 88 -9.90 -1.64 -2.82
C VAL A 88 -11.16 -2.48 -2.93
N THR A 89 -12.05 -2.15 -3.88
CA THR A 89 -13.24 -2.96 -4.17
C THR A 89 -12.87 -4.41 -4.50
N ARG A 90 -11.84 -4.63 -5.33
CA ARG A 90 -11.37 -5.97 -5.67
C ARG A 90 -10.83 -6.74 -4.46
N VAL A 91 -10.15 -6.06 -3.53
CA VAL A 91 -9.70 -6.69 -2.28
C VAL A 91 -10.91 -7.20 -1.49
N LEU A 92 -11.97 -6.38 -1.34
CA LEU A 92 -13.19 -6.79 -0.64
C LEU A 92 -13.90 -7.96 -1.35
N LEU A 93 -14.01 -7.92 -2.67
CA LEU A 93 -14.57 -9.03 -3.45
C LEU A 93 -13.78 -10.33 -3.25
N ASN A 94 -12.45 -10.26 -3.23
CA ASN A 94 -11.60 -11.43 -2.99
C ASN A 94 -11.70 -11.99 -1.56
N THR A 95 -12.25 -11.22 -0.61
CA THR A 95 -12.58 -11.70 0.73
C THR A 95 -13.97 -12.32 0.83
N GLY A 96 -14.73 -12.37 -0.27
CA GLY A 96 -16.09 -12.93 -0.32
C GLY A 96 -17.20 -11.92 -0.05
N SER A 97 -16.91 -10.62 -0.01
CA SER A 97 -17.94 -9.59 0.09
C SER A 97 -18.76 -9.51 -1.19
N SER A 98 -20.07 -9.26 -1.08
CA SER A 98 -20.90 -9.02 -2.27
C SER A 98 -20.48 -7.72 -2.97
N PRO A 99 -20.75 -7.56 -4.29
CA PRO A 99 -20.47 -6.32 -5.01
C PRO A 99 -21.10 -5.09 -4.34
N ASP A 100 -22.38 -5.16 -3.99
CA ASP A 100 -23.10 -4.04 -3.38
C ASP A 100 -22.53 -3.66 -2.00
N ASN A 101 -22.13 -4.65 -1.20
CA ASN A 101 -21.50 -4.39 0.09
C ASN A 101 -20.10 -3.78 -0.08
N SER A 102 -19.34 -4.25 -1.06
CA SER A 102 -18.00 -3.76 -1.35
C SER A 102 -18.03 -2.30 -1.82
N HIS A 103 -18.93 -1.96 -2.74
CA HIS A 103 -19.11 -0.59 -3.22
C HIS A 103 -19.59 0.34 -2.10
N ARG A 104 -20.54 -0.08 -1.27
CA ARG A 104 -21.01 0.70 -0.12
C ARG A 104 -19.91 0.94 0.91
N ALA A 105 -19.12 -0.08 1.23
CA ALA A 105 -18.03 0.02 2.18
C ALA A 105 -16.94 1.00 1.69
N VAL A 106 -16.57 0.92 0.40
CA VAL A 106 -15.62 1.87 -0.20
C VAL A 106 -16.18 3.30 -0.19
N ALA A 107 -17.45 3.49 -0.57
CA ALA A 107 -18.07 4.82 -0.58
C ALA A 107 -18.16 5.43 0.82
N ALA A 108 -18.53 4.64 1.84
CA ALA A 108 -18.58 5.07 3.23
C ALA A 108 -17.19 5.49 3.73
N ALA A 109 -16.18 4.64 3.53
CA ALA A 109 -14.81 4.93 3.94
C ALA A 109 -14.24 6.16 3.21
N LEU A 110 -14.52 6.33 1.91
CA LEU A 110 -14.13 7.53 1.16
C LEU A 110 -14.78 8.80 1.74
N GLY A 111 -16.05 8.71 2.15
CA GLY A 111 -16.76 9.78 2.84
C GLY A 111 -16.09 10.21 4.13
N GLU A 112 -15.66 9.25 4.96
CA GLU A 112 -14.91 9.51 6.20
C GLU A 112 -13.59 10.24 5.91
N TRP A 113 -12.81 9.80 4.92
CA TRP A 113 -11.54 10.42 4.56
C TRP A 113 -11.66 11.85 4.01
N ARG A 114 -12.79 12.17 3.35
CA ARG A 114 -13.06 13.54 2.86
C ARG A 114 -13.30 14.53 4.00
N VAL A 115 -13.81 14.06 5.15
CA VAL A 115 -14.16 14.90 6.31
C VAL A 115 -12.96 15.10 7.26
N LEU A 116 -12.03 14.14 7.32
CA LEU A 116 -10.87 14.20 8.21
C LEU A 116 -9.87 15.30 7.82
N GLN A 117 -9.45 16.09 8.82
CA GLN A 117 -8.43 17.13 8.68
C GLN A 117 -7.03 16.51 8.45
N PRO A 118 -6.08 17.20 7.78
CA PRO A 118 -4.74 16.66 7.50
C PRO A 118 -3.98 16.18 8.74
N SER A 119 -4.24 16.76 9.92
CA SER A 119 -3.64 16.37 11.21
C SER A 119 -4.11 15.02 11.75
N GLU A 120 -5.24 14.50 11.27
CA GLU A 120 -5.86 13.25 11.74
C GLU A 120 -5.49 12.05 10.84
N ARG A 121 -4.82 12.30 9.72
CA ARG A 121 -4.35 11.28 8.76
C ARG A 121 -3.05 10.66 9.27
N SER A 122 -3.13 9.90 10.36
CA SER A 122 -1.95 9.42 11.10
C SER A 122 -1.10 8.42 10.30
N MET A 123 0.19 8.74 10.17
CA MET A 123 1.25 7.82 9.72
C MET A 123 1.90 7.14 10.92
N VAL A 124 2.13 5.83 10.83
CA VAL A 124 2.92 5.11 11.85
C VAL A 124 4.41 5.32 11.58
N SER A 125 5.08 6.07 12.46
CA SER A 125 6.54 6.24 12.41
C SER A 125 7.25 5.05 13.06
N ILE A 126 8.20 4.45 12.36
CA ILE A 126 9.09 3.43 12.91
C ILE A 126 10.30 4.15 13.50
N ASN A 127 10.50 4.01 14.81
CA ASN A 127 11.66 4.58 15.47
C ASN A 127 12.95 3.83 15.04
N GLN A 128 13.71 4.45 14.12
CA GLN A 128 14.92 3.88 13.50
C GLN A 128 16.10 3.74 14.47
N SER A 129 16.08 4.44 15.61
CA SER A 129 17.17 4.45 16.61
C SER A 129 17.47 3.08 17.26
N ARG A 130 16.62 2.07 17.01
CA ARG A 130 16.80 0.70 17.54
C ARG A 130 17.54 -0.26 16.59
N TRP A 131 17.77 0.12 15.32
CA TRP A 131 18.14 -0.82 14.25
C TRP A 131 19.50 -0.56 13.58
N THR A 132 20.25 0.46 13.98
CA THR A 132 21.55 0.83 13.36
C THR A 132 22.70 -0.15 13.62
N ASN A 133 22.45 -1.29 14.28
CA ASN A 133 23.43 -2.37 14.40
C ASN A 133 23.07 -3.55 13.47
N GLY A 134 23.51 -3.52 12.21
CA GLY A 134 23.86 -4.76 11.51
C GLY A 134 23.33 -4.98 10.08
N SER A 135 24.19 -4.61 9.12
CA SER A 135 24.69 -5.48 8.03
C SER A 135 23.85 -5.75 6.77
N SER A 136 24.52 -5.46 5.64
CA SER A 136 24.14 -5.72 4.25
C SER A 136 23.98 -7.21 3.92
N ILE A 137 22.93 -7.54 3.17
CA ILE A 137 22.59 -8.88 2.67
C ILE A 137 23.31 -9.11 1.33
N SER A 138 24.11 -10.16 1.23
CA SER A 138 24.61 -10.70 -0.04
C SER A 138 24.04 -12.10 -0.26
N GLN A 139 23.50 -12.35 -1.46
CA GLN A 139 22.95 -13.65 -1.88
C GLN A 139 24.06 -14.55 -2.43
N SER A 140 24.08 -15.83 -2.06
CA SER A 140 24.78 -16.88 -2.80
C SER A 140 23.88 -18.09 -2.94
N VAL A 141 23.59 -18.49 -4.18
CA VAL A 141 22.79 -19.66 -4.55
C VAL A 141 23.76 -20.80 -4.85
N ASN A 142 23.66 -21.93 -4.13
CA ASN A 142 24.29 -23.19 -4.55
C ASN A 142 23.19 -24.23 -4.81
N GLN A 143 23.16 -24.72 -6.05
CA GLN A 143 22.33 -25.84 -6.49
C GLN A 143 23.07 -27.15 -6.23
N THR A 144 22.38 -28.12 -5.66
CA THR A 144 22.67 -29.56 -5.78
C THR A 144 21.36 -30.29 -5.95
#